data_AF-A0A4R5XJR3-F1
#
_entry.id   AF-A0A4R5XJR3-F1
#
_cell.length_a   1.000
_cell.length_b   1.000
_cell.length_c   1.000
_cell.angle_alpha   90.00
_cell.angle_beta   90.00
_cell.angle_gamma   90.00
#
_symmetry.space_group_name_H-M   'P 1'
#
loop_
_entity.id
_entity.type
_entity.pdbx_description
1 polymer ?
#
loop_
_entity_poly.entity_id
_entity_poly.type
_entity_poly.pdbx_seq_one_letter_code
_entity_poly.pdbx_strand_id
1 'polypeptide(L)'
;MKKFSLSLIGGVIIGLFLSFLLMDYEDIRYDIQGLGGIESRTIREMDFDFVFNASFIIVGISILIFVIWTVVEKKSDEKFLSKK
;
A
#
# COMPACT_ATOMS: atom_id res chain seq x y z
N MET A 1 7.46 14.56 -13.01
CA MET A 1 6.30 13.64 -13.05
C MET A 1 6.70 12.17 -13.00
N LYS A 2 7.61 11.67 -13.86
CA LYS A 2 8.01 10.24 -13.88
C LYS A 2 8.45 9.67 -12.53
N LYS A 3 9.35 10.36 -11.81
CA LYS A 3 9.83 9.91 -10.47
C LYS A 3 8.70 9.77 -9.45
N PHE A 4 7.82 10.77 -9.39
CA PHE A 4 6.68 10.76 -8.48
C PHE A 4 5.74 9.60 -8.80
N SER A 5 5.35 9.44 -10.07
CA SER A 5 4.48 8.33 -10.50
C SER A 5 5.10 6.95 -10.25
N LEU A 6 6.41 6.78 -10.52
CA LEU A 6 7.11 5.52 -10.25
C LEU A 6 7.24 5.21 -8.76
N SER A 7 7.44 6.24 -7.93
CA SER A 7 7.47 6.08 -6.48
C SER A 7 6.09 5.67 -5.95
N LEU A 8 5.02 6.24 -6.50
CA LEU A 8 3.65 5.88 -6.15
C LEU A 8 3.32 4.44 -6.58
N ILE A 9 3.62 4.06 -7.82
CA ILE A 9 3.37 2.70 -8.33
C ILE A 9 4.19 1.68 -7.55
N GLY A 10 5.49 1.94 -7.35
CA GLY A 10 6.36 1.08 -6.54
C GLY A 10 5.87 0.97 -5.10
N GLY A 11 5.42 2.08 -4.52
CA GLY A 11 4.87 2.11 -3.17
C GLY A 11 3.54 1.37 -3.02
N VAL A 12 2.67 1.40 -4.03
CA VAL A 12 1.44 0.59 -4.05
C VAL A 12 1.80 -0.90 -4.12
N ILE A 13 2.67 -1.31 -5.05
CA ILE A 13 3.01 -2.72 -5.23
C ILE A 13 3.71 -3.28 -3.98
N ILE A 14 4.77 -2.63 -3.52
CA ILE A 14 5.55 -3.07 -2.37
C ILE A 14 4.75 -2.90 -1.08
N GLY A 15 4.03 -1.80 -0.94
CA GLY A 15 3.22 -1.52 0.25
C GLY A 15 2.07 -2.50 0.42
N LEU A 16 1.35 -2.85 -0.66
CA LEU A 16 0.32 -3.90 -0.60
C LEU A 16 0.93 -5.26 -0.25
N PHE A 17 2.03 -5.64 -0.89
CA PHE A 17 2.71 -6.90 -0.61
C PHE A 17 3.13 -7.00 0.87
N LEU A 18 3.72 -5.93 1.42
CA LEU A 18 4.08 -5.87 2.83
C LEU A 18 2.86 -5.87 3.75
N SER A 19 1.76 -5.21 3.38
CA SER A 19 0.55 -5.20 4.19
C SER A 19 -0.01 -6.61 4.35
N PHE A 20 -0.10 -7.41 3.28
CA PHE A 20 -0.53 -8.80 3.38
C PHE A 20 0.43 -9.72 4.14
N LEU A 21 1.72 -9.38 4.22
CA LEU A 21 2.71 -10.17 4.97
C LEU A 21 2.76 -9.80 6.45
N LEU A 22 2.54 -8.53 6.78
CA LEU A 22 2.74 -7.99 8.13
C LEU A 22 1.43 -7.81 8.90
N MET A 23 0.30 -7.74 8.19
CA MET A 23 -1.01 -7.54 8.78
C MET A 23 -1.84 -8.80 8.55
N ASP A 24 -2.49 -9.27 9.62
CA ASP A 24 -3.40 -10.39 9.57
C ASP A 24 -4.71 -9.93 8.92
N TYR A 25 -4.80 -10.06 7.60
CA TYR A 25 -6.02 -9.76 6.85
C TYR A 25 -7.15 -10.71 7.27
N GLU A 26 -8.26 -10.16 7.75
CA GLU A 26 -9.43 -10.94 8.15
C GLU A 26 -10.54 -10.88 7.08
N ASP A 27 -11.02 -12.05 6.66
CA ASP A 27 -12.20 -12.13 5.79
C ASP A 27 -13.46 -12.02 6.65
N ILE A 28 -13.94 -10.79 6.84
CA ILE A 28 -15.12 -10.50 7.66
C ILE A 28 -16.38 -10.99 6.93
N ARG A 29 -16.92 -12.12 7.40
CA ARG A 29 -18.17 -12.70 6.92
C ARG A 29 -19.09 -13.00 8.09
N TYR A 30 -20.35 -12.63 7.96
CA TYR A 30 -21.38 -13.02 8.91
C TYR A 30 -22.68 -13.41 8.19
N ASP A 31 -23.35 -14.40 8.75
CA ASP A 31 -24.63 -14.88 8.26
C ASP A 31 -25.76 -14.24 9.04
N ILE A 32 -26.67 -13.60 8.32
CA ILE A 32 -27.93 -13.12 8.86
C ILE A 32 -29.00 -14.17 8.56
N GLN A 33 -29.69 -14.65 9.59
CA GLN A 33 -30.82 -15.59 9.46
C GLN A 33 -32.14 -14.88 9.77
N GLY A 34 -33.22 -15.25 9.06
CA GLY A 34 -34.59 -14.88 9.42
C GLY A 34 -34.99 -13.41 9.21
N LEU A 35 -34.17 -12.59 8.54
CA LEU A 35 -34.55 -11.23 8.17
C LEU A 35 -35.39 -11.22 6.87
N GLY A 36 -36.61 -10.67 6.93
CA GLY A 36 -37.44 -10.46 5.74
C GLY A 36 -37.96 -11.73 5.05
N GLY A 37 -38.04 -12.86 5.76
CA GLY A 37 -38.52 -14.14 5.21
C GLY A 37 -37.47 -14.94 4.42
N ILE A 38 -36.20 -14.52 4.45
CA ILE A 38 -35.08 -15.24 3.82
C ILE A 38 -34.43 -16.13 4.89
N GLU A 39 -34.23 -17.43 4.59
CA GLU A 39 -33.65 -18.40 5.54
C GLU A 39 -32.22 -18.01 5.97
N SER A 40 -31.36 -17.61 5.02
CA SER A 40 -30.00 -17.17 5.32
C SER A 40 -29.45 -16.21 4.27
N ARG A 41 -28.72 -15.18 4.70
CA ARG A 41 -27.94 -14.29 3.83
C ARG A 41 -26.54 -14.09 4.40
N THR A 42 -25.52 -14.52 3.66
CA THR A 42 -24.12 -14.20 3.98
C THR A 42 -23.81 -12.77 3.53
N ILE A 43 -23.34 -11.94 4.45
CA ILE A 43 -22.75 -10.64 4.15
C ILE A 43 -21.24 -10.75 4.23
N ARG A 44 -20.56 -10.21 3.22
CA ARG A 44 -19.11 -10.05 3.20
C ARG A 44 -18.80 -8.58 3.32
N GLU A 45 -18.07 -8.21 4.35
CA GLU A 45 -17.61 -6.85 4.57
C GLU A 45 -16.14 -6.71 4.21
N MET A 46 -15.76 -5.49 3.85
CA MET A 46 -14.36 -5.15 3.66
C MET A 46 -13.73 -4.99 5.04
N ASP A 47 -12.55 -5.58 5.22
CA ASP A 47 -11.70 -5.30 6.37
C ASP A 47 -11.17 -3.86 6.27
N PHE A 48 -11.94 -2.91 6.81
CA PHE A 48 -11.63 -1.49 6.78
C PHE A 48 -10.37 -1.16 7.59
N ASP A 49 -10.11 -1.90 8.66
CA ASP A 49 -8.91 -1.72 9.48
C ASP A 49 -7.67 -2.12 8.67
N PHE A 50 -7.71 -3.26 7.98
CA PHE A 50 -6.65 -3.64 7.06
C PHE A 50 -6.46 -2.59 5.96
N VAL A 51 -7.52 -2.15 5.29
CA VAL A 51 -7.42 -1.17 4.19
C VAL A 51 -6.83 0.15 4.68
N PHE A 52 -7.29 0.64 5.83
CA PHE A 52 -6.79 1.88 6.42
C PHE A 52 -5.32 1.77 6.80
N ASN A 53 -4.94 0.69 7.48
CA ASN A 53 -3.56 0.46 7.90
C ASN A 53 -2.61 0.23 6.70
N ALA A 54 -3.05 -0.53 5.69
CA ALA A 54 -2.32 -0.75 4.45
C ALA A 54 -2.07 0.57 3.70
N SER A 55 -3.02 1.52 3.75
CA SER A 55 -2.84 2.83 3.14
C SER A 55 -1.65 3.61 3.72
N PHE A 56 -1.43 3.53 5.04
CA PHE A 56 -0.27 4.14 5.68
C PHE A 56 1.04 3.49 5.24
N ILE A 57 1.07 2.16 5.14
CA ILE A 57 2.25 1.44 4.63
C ILE A 57 2.56 1.88 3.20
N ILE A 58 1.57 1.91 2.32
CA ILE A 58 1.73 2.32 0.91
C ILE A 58 2.28 3.75 0.82
N VAL A 59 1.73 4.69 1.59
CA VAL A 59 2.21 6.08 1.62
C VAL A 59 3.64 6.14 2.15
N GLY A 60 3.93 5.44 3.25
CA GLY A 60 5.27 5.38 3.84
C GLY A 60 6.32 4.84 2.87
N ILE A 61 6.03 3.73 2.20
CA ILE A 61 6.93 3.15 1.19
C ILE A 61 7.07 4.07 -0.03
N SER A 62 6.00 4.72 -0.48
CA SER A 62 6.06 5.67 -1.60
C SER A 62 7.01 6.83 -1.30
N ILE A 63 6.92 7.39 -0.08
CA ILE A 63 7.82 8.45 0.40
C ILE A 63 9.26 7.93 0.47
N LEU A 64 9.46 6.73 1.03
CA LEU A 64 10.79 6.13 1.16
C LEU A 64 11.46 5.95 -0.21
N ILE A 65 10.75 5.40 -1.19
CA ILE A 65 11.24 5.23 -2.57
C ILE A 65 11.62 6.58 -3.17
N PHE A 66 10.75 7.58 -3.02
CA PHE A 66 10.99 8.92 -3.56
C PHE A 66 12.24 9.58 -2.96
N VAL A 67 12.42 9.46 -1.64
CA VAL A 67 13.57 10.00 -0.90
C VAL A 67 14.85 9.29 -1.31
N ILE A 68 14.87 7.95 -1.32
CA ILE A 68 16.03 7.15 -1.73
C ILE A 68 16.45 7.53 -3.15
N TRP A 69 15.49 7.57 -4.09
CA TRP A 69 15.77 7.94 -5.46
C TRP A 69 16.37 9.35 -5.54
N THR A 70 15.80 10.32 -4.84
CA THR A 70 16.29 11.70 -4.83
C THR A 70 17.72 11.82 -4.28
N VAL A 71 18.06 11.06 -3.24
CA VAL A 71 19.41 11.03 -2.68
C VAL A 71 20.41 10.36 -3.65
N VAL A 72 19.99 9.29 -4.33
CA VAL A 72 20.82 8.59 -5.32
C VAL A 72 21.11 9.49 -6.54
N GLU A 73 20.10 10.19 -7.05
CA GLU A 73 20.25 11.18 -8.14
C GLU A 73 21.28 12.24 -7.75
N LYS A 74 21.11 12.88 -6.59
CA LYS A 74 22.01 13.93 -6.12
C LYS A 74 23.47 13.46 -6.00
N LYS A 75 23.71 12.27 -5.45
CA LYS A 75 25.06 11.70 -5.34
C LYS A 75 25.68 11.37 -6.71
N SER A 76 24.86 10.97 -7.67
CA SER A 76 25.32 10.70 -9.04
C SER A 76 25.76 11.99 -9.73
N ASP A 77 25.00 13.07 -9.56
CA ASP A 77 25.30 14.38 -10.15
C ASP A 77 26.57 14.99 -9.56
N GLU A 78 26.76 14.92 -8.23
CA GLU A 78 27.98 15.38 -7.56
C GLU A 78 29.23 14.60 -8.03
N LYS A 79 29.12 13.28 -8.22
CA LYS A 79 30.21 12.46 -8.77
C LYS A 79 30.56 12.82 -10.22
N PHE A 80 29.57 13.21 -11.01
CA PHE A 80 29.80 13.63 -12.39
C PHE A 80 30.52 14.99 -12.46
N LEU A 81 30.11 15.96 -11.63
CA LEU A 81 30.74 17.27 -11.54
C LEU A 81 32.18 17.19 -10.98
N SER A 82 32.44 16.30 -10.03
CA SER A 82 33.78 16.06 -9.49
C SER A 82 34.76 15.43 -10.48
N LYS A 83 34.28 14.83 -11.58
CA LYS A 83 35.10 14.15 -12.58
C LYS A 83 35.52 15.05 -13.75
N LYS A 84 35.03 16.30 -13.80
CA LYS A 84 35.29 17.29 -14.85
C LYS A 84 36.26 18.34 -14.36
#